data_AF-A0A4Q5XIE9-F1
#
_entry.id   AF-A0A4Q5XIE9-F1
#
_cell.length_a   1.000
_cell.length_b   1.000
_cell.length_c   1.000
_cell.angle_alpha   90.00
_cell.angle_beta   90.00
_cell.angle_gamma   90.00
#
_symmetry.space_group_name_H-M   'P 1'
#
loop_
_entity.id
_entity.type
_entity.pdbx_description
1 polymer ?
#
loop_
_entity_poly.entity_id
_entity_poly.type
_entity_poly.pdbx_seq_one_letter_code
_entity_poly.pdbx_strand_id
1 'polypeptide(L)'
;MKRFASLVALVSLVACNGLLGLDEAHLDPTIGSSSGGSSAEAGAAAGGEPGAAPGTPCERYCEAITEACTGDNAQYTDLEACLLACPDFPEGTADDDEGNTLGCRLNYALKAPSEPITYCTWAGPGGDGACGSNCEGFCSLMAATCTADSTRESTDYFQSTEECLSTCAEVPQRGPYSATNEATTGGADIFECRLYHVTAAIYADDAGVHCPHAMGLRLCVDP
;
A
#
# COMPACT_ATOMS: atom_id res chain seq x y z
N MET A 1 -59.78 -34.71 1.10
CA MET A 1 -58.98 -35.94 1.38
C MET A 1 -57.54 -35.66 0.95
N LYS A 2 -56.56 -36.21 1.69
CA LYS A 2 -55.07 -36.06 1.58
C LYS A 2 -54.52 -34.75 2.19
N ARG A 3 -54.22 -34.68 3.49
CA ARG A 3 -53.15 -35.27 4.34
C ARG A 3 -51.75 -34.65 4.13
N PHE A 4 -51.34 -33.94 5.18
CA PHE A 4 -50.01 -33.60 5.71
C PHE A 4 -48.78 -34.36 5.16
N ALA A 5 -47.66 -33.63 5.01
CA ALA A 5 -46.35 -34.01 5.56
C ALA A 5 -45.36 -32.82 5.49
N SER A 6 -45.21 -32.09 6.60
CA SER A 6 -44.03 -31.25 6.84
C SER A 6 -42.85 -32.16 7.16
N LEU A 7 -41.80 -32.10 6.35
CA LEU A 7 -40.52 -32.75 6.65
C LEU A 7 -39.67 -31.74 7.45
N VAL A 8 -39.55 -31.95 8.76
CA VAL A 8 -38.59 -31.26 9.61
C VAL A 8 -37.26 -32.01 9.46
N ALA A 9 -36.28 -31.40 8.81
CA ALA A 9 -34.93 -31.92 8.77
C ALA A 9 -34.21 -31.54 10.08
N LEU A 10 -33.93 -32.54 10.91
CA LEU A 10 -33.00 -32.42 12.03
C LEU A 10 -31.58 -32.24 11.47
N VAL A 11 -31.01 -31.05 11.64
CA VAL A 11 -29.57 -30.82 11.46
C VAL A 11 -28.91 -31.10 12.79
N SER A 12 -28.17 -32.21 12.86
CA SER A 12 -27.34 -32.57 14.01
C SER A 12 -26.12 -31.65 14.06
N LEU A 13 -26.05 -30.82 15.11
CA LEU A 13 -24.85 -30.08 15.48
C LEU A 13 -23.79 -31.06 16.03
N VAL A 14 -22.82 -31.42 15.19
CA VAL A 14 -21.58 -32.07 15.63
C VAL A 14 -20.62 -30.97 16.03
N ALA A 15 -20.44 -30.78 17.34
CA ALA A 15 -19.46 -29.86 17.90
C ALA A 15 -18.06 -30.49 17.86
N CYS A 16 -17.17 -29.95 17.04
CA CYS A 16 -15.74 -30.24 17.08
C CYS A 16 -15.06 -29.41 18.17
N ASN A 17 -15.23 -29.78 19.44
CA ASN A 17 -14.39 -29.27 20.53
C ASN A 17 -13.52 -30.40 21.06
N GLY A 18 -12.25 -30.44 20.66
CA GLY A 18 -11.30 -31.35 21.30
C GLY A 18 -10.02 -31.69 20.54
N LEU A 19 -9.46 -30.84 19.68
CA LEU A 19 -8.20 -31.19 19.01
C LEU A 19 -7.23 -30.03 18.79
N LEU A 20 -6.91 -29.26 19.84
CA LEU A 20 -5.59 -28.62 19.97
C LEU A 20 -5.21 -28.63 21.46
N GLY A 21 -4.30 -29.53 21.82
CA GLY A 21 -3.62 -29.52 23.10
C GLY A 21 -2.58 -28.40 23.11
N LEU A 22 -3.03 -27.18 23.39
CA LEU A 22 -2.16 -26.09 23.80
C LEU A 22 -2.21 -26.06 25.33
N ASP A 23 -1.14 -26.53 25.97
CA ASP A 23 -0.90 -26.30 27.38
C ASP A 23 -0.79 -24.79 27.65
N GLU A 24 -1.24 -24.34 28.82
CA GLU A 24 -1.23 -22.94 29.19
C GLU A 24 0.20 -22.37 29.27
N ALA A 25 0.42 -21.21 28.67
CA ALA A 25 1.69 -20.52 28.69
C ALA A 25 2.08 -20.12 30.12
N HIS A 26 3.09 -20.80 30.68
CA HIS A 26 3.69 -20.42 31.95
C HIS A 26 4.74 -19.33 31.72
N LEU A 27 4.47 -18.10 32.20
CA LEU A 27 5.44 -17.01 32.18
C LEU A 27 6.51 -17.25 33.27
N ASP A 28 7.77 -17.35 32.86
CA ASP A 28 8.92 -17.41 33.77
C ASP A 28 9.23 -15.99 34.30
N PRO A 29 9.11 -15.72 35.62
CA PRO A 29 9.35 -14.41 36.19
C PRO A 29 10.84 -14.03 36.30
N THR A 30 11.77 -14.86 35.81
CA THR A 30 13.22 -14.60 35.93
C THR A 30 13.86 -13.92 34.72
N ILE A 31 13.10 -13.63 33.65
CA ILE A 31 13.61 -12.85 32.52
C ILE A 31 13.48 -11.35 32.83
N GLY A 32 14.30 -10.90 33.78
CA GLY A 32 14.44 -9.51 34.17
C GLY A 32 15.84 -9.29 34.76
N SER A 33 16.61 -8.44 34.09
CA SER A 33 17.94 -7.93 34.46
C SER A 33 19.15 -8.76 34.03
N SER A 34 19.82 -8.30 32.97
CA SER A 34 21.27 -8.07 33.09
C SER A 34 21.69 -6.85 32.28
N SER A 35 22.16 -5.87 33.04
CA SER A 35 22.85 -4.65 32.66
C SER A 35 24.33 -4.91 32.41
N GLY A 36 24.93 -4.22 31.42
CA GLY A 36 26.38 -4.10 31.28
C GLY A 36 26.79 -3.05 30.23
N GLY A 37 27.07 -1.81 30.66
CA GLY A 37 27.71 -0.75 29.85
C GLY A 37 29.22 -0.97 29.69
N SER A 38 30.04 -0.10 29.10
CA SER A 38 29.92 1.26 28.54
C SER A 38 31.17 1.51 27.69
N SER A 39 31.09 2.37 26.65
CA SER A 39 32.14 3.36 26.36
C SER A 39 31.63 4.36 25.31
N ALA A 40 31.63 5.63 25.72
CA ALA A 40 31.27 6.79 24.93
C ALA A 40 32.46 7.28 24.09
N GLU A 41 32.17 7.87 22.93
CA GLU A 41 32.83 9.10 22.46
C GLU A 41 31.77 10.01 21.81
N ALA A 42 31.98 11.32 21.99
CA ALA A 42 31.03 12.39 21.75
C ALA A 42 31.51 13.33 20.63
N GLY A 43 30.57 14.03 20.00
CA GLY A 43 30.76 15.24 19.17
C GLY A 43 29.56 15.45 18.24
N ALA A 44 28.50 16.17 18.66
CA ALA A 44 28.25 17.62 18.42
C ALA A 44 27.89 17.94 16.95
N ALA A 45 26.84 18.67 16.55
CA ALA A 45 25.89 19.57 17.22
C ALA A 45 24.58 19.65 16.37
N ALA A 46 23.40 19.65 16.98
CA ALA A 46 22.51 20.80 17.17
C ALA A 46 21.90 21.43 15.89
N GLY A 47 20.70 20.96 15.55
CA GLY A 47 19.63 21.70 14.89
C GLY A 47 18.31 21.18 15.45
N GLY A 48 17.80 21.82 16.51
CA GLY A 48 16.56 21.39 17.16
C GLY A 48 15.37 21.83 16.34
N GLU A 49 14.91 20.95 15.44
CA GLU A 49 13.59 21.09 14.83
C GLU A 49 12.48 20.86 15.87
N PRO A 50 11.29 21.46 15.69
CA PRO A 50 10.13 21.15 16.51
C PRO A 50 9.93 19.64 16.47
N GLY A 51 9.91 19.00 17.65
CA GLY A 51 10.01 17.54 17.76
C GLY A 51 9.05 16.82 16.82
N ALA A 52 9.62 16.19 15.79
CA ALA A 52 8.88 15.34 14.88
C ALA A 52 8.09 14.32 15.70
N ALA A 53 6.86 14.02 15.27
CA ALA A 53 6.07 12.96 15.87
C ALA A 53 6.91 11.66 15.91
N PRO A 54 6.75 10.82 16.95
CA PRO A 54 7.46 9.54 17.03
C PRO A 54 7.12 8.65 15.82
N GLY A 55 8.05 7.76 15.46
CA GLY A 55 7.92 6.84 14.32
C GLY A 55 8.90 7.14 13.18
N THR A 56 9.13 6.14 12.34
CA THR A 56 9.84 6.28 11.08
C THR A 56 9.05 7.18 10.11
N PRO A 57 9.71 7.77 9.08
CA PRO A 57 9.00 8.51 8.04
C PRO A 57 7.82 7.74 7.42
N CYS A 58 8.00 6.43 7.19
CA CYS A 58 6.95 5.57 6.66
C CYS A 58 5.78 5.36 7.61
N GLU A 59 6.04 5.08 8.89
CA GLU A 59 4.97 4.93 9.88
C GLU A 59 4.14 6.22 9.97
N ARG A 60 4.81 7.38 10.04
CA ARG A 60 4.12 8.67 10.10
C ARG A 60 3.29 8.96 8.86
N TYR A 61 3.82 8.68 7.67
CA TYR A 61 3.10 8.85 6.42
C TYR A 61 1.89 7.93 6.34
N CYS A 62 2.09 6.65 6.61
CA CYS A 62 1.06 5.64 6.47
C CYS A 62 -0.05 5.78 7.51
N GLU A 63 0.26 6.17 8.74
CA GLU A 63 -0.75 6.57 9.73
C GLU A 63 -1.55 7.77 9.24
N ALA A 64 -0.89 8.86 8.80
CA ALA A 64 -1.55 10.07 8.37
C ALA A 64 -2.47 9.85 7.16
N ILE A 65 -1.98 9.15 6.13
CA ILE A 65 -2.76 8.94 4.91
C ILE A 65 -3.92 7.96 5.14
N THR A 66 -3.74 6.89 5.91
CA THR A 66 -4.83 5.93 6.13
C THR A 66 -5.87 6.44 7.14
N GLU A 67 -5.52 7.37 8.01
CA GLU A 67 -6.48 8.09 8.85
C GLU A 67 -7.29 9.12 8.05
N ALA A 68 -6.63 9.94 7.24
CA ALA A 68 -7.27 11.05 6.54
C ALA A 68 -7.99 10.63 5.25
N CYS A 69 -7.44 9.66 4.51
CA CYS A 69 -7.89 9.27 3.19
C CYS A 69 -8.63 7.93 3.26
N THR A 70 -9.95 8.02 3.44
CA THR A 70 -10.85 6.86 3.59
C THR A 70 -12.01 6.92 2.58
N GLY A 71 -12.77 5.81 2.47
CA GLY A 71 -13.90 5.71 1.54
C GLY A 71 -13.46 5.98 0.10
N ASP A 72 -14.20 6.82 -0.61
CA ASP A 72 -13.89 7.16 -2.02
C ASP A 72 -12.51 7.80 -2.21
N ASN A 73 -11.88 8.33 -1.14
CA ASN A 73 -10.55 8.92 -1.20
C ASN A 73 -9.43 7.98 -0.72
N ALA A 74 -9.73 6.71 -0.40
CA ALA A 74 -8.73 5.76 0.06
C ALA A 74 -7.59 5.57 -0.95
N GLN A 75 -6.34 5.77 -0.52
CA GLN A 75 -5.17 5.68 -1.39
C GLN A 75 -4.43 4.34 -1.28
N TYR A 76 -4.69 3.59 -0.20
CA TYR A 76 -4.25 2.23 0.01
C TYR A 76 -5.43 1.43 0.55
N THR A 77 -5.41 0.11 0.38
CA THR A 77 -6.46 -0.78 0.90
C THR A 77 -6.49 -0.78 2.43
N ASP A 78 -5.31 -0.67 3.04
CA ASP A 78 -5.11 -0.61 4.49
C ASP A 78 -3.71 -0.05 4.84
N LEU A 79 -3.42 0.01 6.13
CA LEU A 79 -2.14 0.48 6.68
C LEU A 79 -0.96 -0.39 6.24
N GLU A 80 -1.15 -1.70 6.16
CA GLU A 80 -0.08 -2.65 5.81
C GLU A 80 0.33 -2.48 4.34
N ALA A 81 -0.64 -2.33 3.44
CA ALA A 81 -0.38 -2.03 2.04
C ALA A 81 0.40 -0.72 1.86
N CYS A 82 0.10 0.31 2.66
CA CYS A 82 0.89 1.55 2.65
C CYS A 82 2.33 1.31 3.14
N LEU A 83 2.49 0.63 4.28
CA LEU A 83 3.80 0.39 4.89
C LEU A 83 4.74 -0.43 4.00
N LEU A 84 4.19 -1.35 3.19
CA LEU A 84 4.96 -2.12 2.24
C LEU A 84 5.36 -1.31 1.00
N ALA A 85 4.52 -0.38 0.53
CA ALA A 85 4.83 0.47 -0.62
C ALA A 85 5.75 1.66 -0.26
N CYS A 86 5.68 2.13 0.99
CA CYS A 86 6.39 3.33 1.41
C CYS A 86 7.92 3.32 1.16
N PRO A 87 8.66 2.23 1.42
CA PRO A 87 10.10 2.18 1.21
C PRO A 87 10.55 2.40 -0.24
N ASP A 88 9.63 2.26 -1.20
CA ASP A 88 9.92 2.40 -2.63
C ASP A 88 9.89 3.85 -3.12
N PHE A 89 9.45 4.78 -2.26
CA PHE A 89 9.55 6.22 -2.55
C PHE A 89 10.90 6.77 -2.09
N PRO A 90 11.56 7.61 -2.90
CA PRO A 90 12.68 8.42 -2.43
C PRO A 90 12.30 9.18 -1.15
N GLU A 91 13.14 9.13 -0.12
CA GLU A 91 12.76 9.67 1.20
C GLU A 91 12.43 11.17 1.16
N GLY A 92 13.25 11.98 0.47
CA GLY A 92 13.07 13.42 0.40
C GLY A 92 13.28 14.12 1.74
N THR A 93 12.61 15.26 1.94
CA THR A 93 12.63 16.02 3.20
C THR A 93 11.22 16.35 3.67
N ALA A 94 11.03 16.64 4.96
CA ALA A 94 9.71 17.00 5.51
C ALA A 94 9.13 18.30 4.91
N ASP A 95 9.99 19.14 4.30
CA ASP A 95 9.61 20.40 3.67
C ASP A 95 9.24 20.25 2.19
N ASP A 96 9.43 19.05 1.60
CA ASP A 96 9.06 18.82 0.21
C ASP A 96 7.55 19.05 0.03
N ASP A 97 7.19 19.86 -0.95
CA ASP A 97 5.82 20.11 -1.40
C ASP A 97 5.61 19.80 -2.89
N GLU A 98 6.68 19.33 -3.54
CA GLU A 98 6.72 18.81 -4.91
C GLU A 98 7.71 17.65 -5.04
N GLY A 99 7.62 16.93 -6.17
CA GLY A 99 8.53 15.82 -6.51
C GLY A 99 8.10 14.47 -5.92
N ASN A 100 8.53 13.39 -6.56
CA ASN A 100 8.19 12.02 -6.16
C ASN A 100 8.97 11.59 -4.91
N THR A 101 8.62 12.15 -3.76
CA THR A 101 9.27 11.85 -2.47
C THR A 101 8.26 11.49 -1.38
N LEU A 102 8.71 10.70 -0.40
CA LEU A 102 7.95 10.39 0.81
C LEU A 102 7.67 11.65 1.63
N GLY A 103 8.63 12.57 1.70
CA GLY A 103 8.48 13.89 2.30
C GLY A 103 7.28 14.67 1.78
N CYS A 104 7.15 14.78 0.46
CA CYS A 104 6.01 15.43 -0.19
C CYS A 104 4.69 14.72 0.13
N ARG A 105 4.69 13.39 0.04
CA ARG A 105 3.49 12.57 0.29
C ARG A 105 2.99 12.71 1.72
N LEU A 106 3.91 12.72 2.69
CA LEU A 106 3.60 12.99 4.10
C LEU A 106 3.05 14.41 4.28
N ASN A 107 3.64 15.41 3.62
CA ASN A 107 3.17 16.79 3.70
C ASN A 107 1.69 16.91 3.29
N TYR A 108 1.30 16.30 2.18
CA TYR A 108 -0.11 16.30 1.75
C TYR A 108 -1.01 15.35 2.53
N ALA A 109 -0.51 14.21 3.03
CA ALA A 109 -1.27 13.34 3.92
C ALA A 109 -1.72 14.09 5.20
N LEU A 110 -0.82 14.91 5.77
CA LEU A 110 -1.14 15.74 6.94
C LEU A 110 -2.12 16.88 6.63
N LYS A 111 -2.12 17.39 5.39
CA LYS A 111 -3.08 18.41 4.93
C LYS A 111 -4.44 17.81 4.54
N ALA A 112 -4.50 16.52 4.19
CA ALA A 112 -5.68 15.87 3.64
C ALA A 112 -7.00 16.09 4.41
N PRO A 113 -7.04 16.18 5.75
CA PRO A 113 -8.28 16.48 6.46
C PRO A 113 -8.97 17.79 6.04
N SER A 114 -8.24 18.77 5.48
CA SER A 114 -8.85 20.03 5.01
C SER A 114 -9.43 19.95 3.60
N GLU A 115 -8.82 19.16 2.71
CA GLU A 115 -9.24 19.01 1.29
C GLU A 115 -9.00 17.57 0.80
N PRO A 116 -9.76 16.58 1.30
CA PRO A 116 -9.44 15.16 1.10
C PRO A 116 -9.53 14.73 -0.37
N ILE A 117 -10.40 15.34 -1.18
CA ILE A 117 -10.52 14.99 -2.60
C ILE A 117 -9.22 15.27 -3.37
N THR A 118 -8.50 16.35 -3.01
CA THR A 118 -7.30 16.79 -3.73
C THR A 118 -6.04 16.28 -3.07
N TYR A 119 -5.91 16.46 -1.75
CA TYR A 119 -4.67 16.14 -1.07
C TYR A 119 -4.46 14.64 -0.87
N CYS A 120 -5.52 13.83 -0.90
CA CYS A 120 -5.35 12.38 -0.89
C CYS A 120 -4.71 11.88 -2.19
N THR A 121 -5.12 12.36 -3.37
CA THR A 121 -4.50 11.91 -4.62
C THR A 121 -3.05 12.38 -4.74
N TRP A 122 -2.74 13.56 -4.20
CA TRP A 122 -1.39 14.09 -4.13
C TRP A 122 -0.49 13.31 -3.17
N ALA A 123 -1.03 12.89 -2.03
CA ALA A 123 -0.31 12.07 -1.06
C ALA A 123 -0.19 10.61 -1.52
N GLY A 124 -1.19 10.09 -2.21
CA GLY A 124 -1.33 8.70 -2.60
C GLY A 124 -0.34 8.25 -3.68
N PRO A 125 -0.22 6.93 -3.93
CA PRO A 125 0.94 6.31 -4.60
C PRO A 125 1.28 6.88 -6.00
N GLY A 126 0.30 7.41 -6.72
CA GLY A 126 0.52 8.09 -8.00
C GLY A 126 1.17 9.47 -7.89
N GLY A 127 0.91 10.24 -6.81
CA GLY A 127 1.42 11.60 -6.62
C GLY A 127 0.65 12.70 -7.35
N ASP A 128 -0.11 12.33 -8.38
CA ASP A 128 -1.13 13.15 -9.08
C ASP A 128 -0.65 14.57 -9.46
N GLY A 129 0.62 14.66 -9.84
CA GLY A 129 1.27 15.89 -10.33
C GLY A 129 1.85 16.79 -9.23
N ALA A 130 1.47 16.59 -7.97
CA ALA A 130 2.03 17.33 -6.84
C ALA A 130 3.30 16.63 -6.33
N CYS A 131 3.16 15.40 -5.82
CA CYS A 131 4.29 14.60 -5.37
C CYS A 131 4.85 13.73 -6.49
N GLY A 132 5.23 14.40 -7.57
CA GLY A 132 5.57 13.78 -8.85
C GLY A 132 4.33 13.52 -9.70
N SER A 133 4.58 13.27 -10.98
CA SER A 133 3.55 12.82 -11.92
C SER A 133 3.05 11.42 -11.55
N ASN A 134 1.82 11.14 -11.95
CA ASN A 134 1.21 9.81 -11.88
C ASN A 134 2.14 8.69 -12.39
N CYS A 135 2.88 8.96 -13.47
CA CYS A 135 3.82 8.01 -14.04
C CYS A 135 5.12 7.85 -13.24
N GLU A 136 5.63 8.91 -12.62
CA GLU A 136 6.81 8.78 -11.74
C GLU A 136 6.50 7.92 -10.51
N GLY A 137 5.35 8.16 -9.87
CA GLY A 137 4.88 7.33 -8.75
C GLY A 137 4.69 5.87 -9.17
N PHE A 138 3.90 5.64 -10.23
CA PHE A 138 3.65 4.30 -10.76
C PHE A 138 4.93 3.56 -11.16
N CYS A 139 5.83 4.21 -11.90
CA CYS A 139 7.04 3.55 -12.40
C CYS A 139 8.08 3.28 -11.32
N SER A 140 8.09 4.05 -10.23
CA SER A 140 8.93 3.75 -9.06
C SER A 140 8.47 2.45 -8.39
N LEU A 141 7.16 2.30 -8.20
CA LEU A 141 6.57 1.07 -7.65
C LEU A 141 6.77 -0.11 -8.60
N MET A 142 6.55 0.06 -9.91
CA MET A 142 6.76 -1.02 -10.88
C MET A 142 8.20 -1.53 -10.86
N ALA A 143 9.18 -0.63 -10.81
CA ALA A 143 10.60 -1.02 -10.79
C ALA A 143 11.00 -1.74 -9.50
N ALA A 144 10.39 -1.38 -8.37
CA ALA A 144 10.66 -2.02 -7.08
C ALA A 144 9.99 -3.40 -6.96
N THR A 145 8.77 -3.54 -7.49
CA THR A 145 7.93 -4.73 -7.27
C THR A 145 8.00 -5.74 -8.40
N CYS A 146 7.95 -5.29 -9.64
CA CYS A 146 7.80 -6.14 -10.82
C CYS A 146 9.17 -6.26 -11.51
N THR A 147 9.83 -7.39 -11.28
CA THR A 147 11.18 -7.68 -11.76
C THR A 147 11.24 -9.04 -12.44
N ALA A 148 12.38 -9.35 -13.06
CA ALA A 148 12.63 -10.68 -13.62
C ALA A 148 12.52 -11.81 -12.57
N ASP A 149 12.78 -11.52 -11.29
CA ASP A 149 12.78 -12.52 -10.21
C ASP A 149 11.41 -12.64 -9.53
N SER A 150 10.58 -11.60 -9.55
CA SER A 150 9.26 -11.57 -8.89
C SER A 150 8.09 -11.89 -9.82
N THR A 151 8.33 -11.96 -11.14
CA THR A 151 7.28 -12.18 -12.14
C THR A 151 7.43 -13.52 -12.86
N ARG A 152 6.38 -13.95 -13.56
CA ARG A 152 6.33 -15.26 -14.23
C ARG A 152 6.85 -15.21 -15.66
N GLU A 153 6.60 -14.10 -16.36
CA GLU A 153 6.95 -13.92 -17.76
C GLU A 153 7.78 -12.64 -17.94
N SER A 154 8.67 -12.62 -18.93
CA SER A 154 9.48 -11.42 -19.21
C SER A 154 8.70 -10.22 -19.72
N THR A 155 7.39 -10.38 -19.98
CA THR A 155 6.47 -9.32 -20.35
C THR A 155 5.78 -8.67 -19.15
N ASP A 156 5.92 -9.24 -17.95
CA ASP A 156 5.19 -8.79 -16.76
C ASP A 156 5.93 -7.67 -16.00
N TYR A 157 7.03 -7.13 -16.56
CA TYR A 157 7.77 -6.00 -16.02
C TYR A 157 8.37 -5.14 -17.14
N PHE A 158 8.67 -3.89 -16.83
CA PHE A 158 9.38 -2.97 -17.73
C PHE A 158 10.89 -3.20 -17.65
N GLN A 159 11.59 -3.18 -18.79
CA GLN A 159 13.05 -3.37 -18.83
C GLN A 159 13.81 -2.13 -18.38
N SER A 160 13.16 -0.97 -18.35
CA SER A 160 13.74 0.28 -17.87
C SER A 160 12.68 1.25 -17.36
N THR A 161 13.09 2.18 -16.51
CA THR A 161 12.24 3.30 -16.08
C THR A 161 11.78 4.16 -17.26
N GLU A 162 12.64 4.37 -18.27
CA GLU A 162 12.28 5.14 -19.47
C GLU A 162 11.16 4.48 -20.27
N GLU A 163 11.23 3.16 -20.47
CA GLU A 163 10.16 2.38 -21.10
C GLU A 163 8.86 2.51 -20.30
N CYS A 164 8.92 2.34 -18.98
CA CYS A 164 7.75 2.48 -18.11
C CYS A 164 7.11 3.86 -18.24
N LEU A 165 7.90 4.93 -18.18
CA LEU A 165 7.40 6.31 -18.27
C LEU A 165 6.77 6.58 -19.64
N SER A 166 7.39 6.10 -20.72
CA SER A 166 6.84 6.25 -22.07
C SER A 166 5.52 5.51 -22.22
N THR A 167 5.42 4.26 -21.74
CA THR A 167 4.17 3.49 -21.80
C THR A 167 3.10 4.14 -20.93
N CYS A 168 3.44 4.54 -19.71
CA CYS A 168 2.50 5.15 -18.77
C CYS A 168 1.90 6.45 -19.33
N ALA A 169 2.67 7.27 -20.04
CA ALA A 169 2.19 8.52 -20.64
C ALA A 169 1.09 8.32 -21.69
N GLU A 170 0.97 7.11 -22.25
CA GLU A 170 -0.06 6.75 -23.22
C GLU A 170 -1.32 6.15 -22.57
N VAL A 171 -1.27 5.79 -21.28
CA VAL A 171 -2.38 5.17 -20.57
C VAL A 171 -3.48 6.21 -20.26
N PRO A 172 -4.74 5.97 -20.66
CA PRO A 172 -5.84 6.88 -20.34
C PRO A 172 -6.06 7.01 -18.83
N GLN A 173 -6.39 8.22 -18.39
CA GLN A 173 -6.85 8.51 -17.02
C GLN A 173 -8.34 8.83 -17.07
N ARG A 174 -9.12 8.34 -16.09
CA ARG A 174 -10.57 8.55 -16.00
C ARG A 174 -10.98 9.41 -14.81
N GLY A 175 -10.11 9.60 -13.83
CA GLY A 175 -10.42 10.44 -12.68
C GLY A 175 -9.41 10.30 -11.54
N PRO A 176 -9.78 10.73 -10.33
CA PRO A 176 -8.92 10.55 -9.16
C PRO A 176 -8.80 9.07 -8.83
N TYR A 177 -7.60 8.65 -8.43
CA TYR A 177 -7.35 7.30 -7.96
C TYR A 177 -8.00 7.04 -6.60
N SER A 178 -8.55 5.82 -6.46
CA SER A 178 -9.08 5.30 -5.21
C SER A 178 -8.87 3.79 -5.15
N ALA A 179 -8.27 3.30 -4.06
CA ALA A 179 -7.98 1.89 -3.82
C ALA A 179 -9.24 1.05 -3.55
N THR A 180 -10.39 1.68 -3.28
CA THR A 180 -11.64 0.98 -2.96
C THR A 180 -12.74 1.14 -4.02
N ASN A 181 -12.48 1.90 -5.09
CA ASN A 181 -13.45 2.11 -6.16
C ASN A 181 -13.30 1.08 -7.28
N GLU A 182 -14.22 0.12 -7.35
CA GLU A 182 -14.22 -0.94 -8.37
C GLU A 182 -14.23 -0.43 -9.82
N ALA A 183 -14.79 0.76 -10.07
CA ALA A 183 -14.80 1.37 -11.41
C ALA A 183 -13.41 1.83 -11.86
N THR A 184 -12.49 2.04 -10.92
CA THR A 184 -11.10 2.42 -11.17
C THR A 184 -10.12 1.29 -10.92
N THR A 185 -10.50 0.25 -10.18
CA THR A 185 -9.62 -0.89 -9.86
C THR A 185 -9.82 -2.13 -10.75
N GLY A 186 -10.78 -2.10 -11.70
CA GLY A 186 -10.96 -3.20 -12.66
C GLY A 186 -11.70 -2.83 -13.95
N GLY A 187 -11.50 -3.63 -15.00
CA GLY A 187 -12.38 -3.67 -16.18
C GLY A 187 -12.13 -2.62 -17.27
N ALA A 188 -10.98 -1.92 -17.24
CA ALA A 188 -10.52 -1.09 -18.35
C ALA A 188 -9.01 -0.86 -18.29
N ASP A 189 -8.39 -0.64 -19.45
CA ASP A 189 -6.98 -0.24 -19.53
C ASP A 189 -6.81 1.24 -19.23
N ILE A 190 -6.74 1.56 -17.94
CA ILE A 190 -6.62 2.92 -17.42
C ILE A 190 -5.58 2.99 -16.31
N PHE A 191 -5.04 4.18 -16.08
CA PHE A 191 -3.97 4.42 -15.13
C PHE A 191 -4.33 3.94 -13.72
N GLU A 192 -5.55 4.23 -13.27
CA GLU A 192 -6.00 3.92 -11.92
C GLU A 192 -6.05 2.40 -11.67
N CYS A 193 -6.41 1.62 -12.71
CA CYS A 193 -6.43 0.15 -12.64
C CYS A 193 -5.01 -0.40 -12.54
N ARG A 194 -4.09 0.13 -13.36
CA ARG A 194 -2.68 -0.26 -13.33
C ARG A 194 -2.02 0.11 -12.00
N LEU A 195 -2.29 1.31 -11.49
CA LEU A 195 -1.78 1.79 -10.19
C LEU A 195 -2.30 0.92 -9.04
N TYR A 196 -3.59 0.58 -9.05
CA TYR A 196 -4.15 -0.37 -8.09
C TYR A 196 -3.38 -1.68 -8.10
N HIS A 197 -3.15 -2.26 -9.28
CA HIS A 197 -2.48 -3.55 -9.35
C HIS A 197 -1.00 -3.55 -8.99
N VAL A 198 -0.24 -2.49 -9.26
CA VAL A 198 1.14 -2.43 -8.76
C VAL A 198 1.17 -2.31 -7.23
N THR A 199 0.26 -1.55 -6.62
CA THR A 199 0.17 -1.49 -5.15
C THR A 199 -0.31 -2.81 -4.52
N ALA A 200 -1.20 -3.53 -5.20
CA ALA A 200 -1.62 -4.87 -4.77
C ALA A 200 -0.51 -5.92 -4.92
N ALA A 201 0.36 -5.80 -5.94
CA ALA A 201 1.52 -6.67 -6.12
C ALA A 201 2.49 -6.58 -4.94
N ILE A 202 2.68 -5.38 -4.39
CA ILE A 202 3.51 -5.13 -3.20
C ILE A 202 2.89 -5.79 -1.97
N TYR A 203 1.60 -5.52 -1.74
CA TYR A 203 0.92 -5.95 -0.51
C TYR A 203 0.68 -7.47 -0.44
N ALA A 204 0.20 -8.07 -1.52
CA ALA A 204 -0.19 -9.48 -1.54
C ALA A 204 1.02 -10.44 -1.66
N ASP A 205 2.23 -9.91 -1.86
CA ASP A 205 3.43 -10.67 -2.22
C ASP A 205 3.16 -11.66 -3.38
N ASP A 206 2.30 -11.25 -4.31
CA ASP A 206 1.89 -12.03 -5.49
C ASP A 206 2.10 -11.19 -6.76
N ALA A 207 3.32 -10.68 -6.89
CA ALA A 207 3.77 -9.94 -8.07
C ALA A 207 3.48 -10.71 -9.36
N GLY A 208 3.64 -12.04 -9.37
CA GLY A 208 3.31 -12.86 -10.53
C GLY A 208 1.84 -12.86 -10.95
N VAL A 209 0.89 -12.53 -10.07
CA VAL A 209 -0.54 -12.36 -10.42
C VAL A 209 -0.85 -10.92 -10.78
N HIS A 210 -0.29 -9.95 -10.05
CA HIS A 210 -0.70 -8.55 -10.16
C HIS A 210 0.11 -7.73 -11.16
N CYS A 211 1.41 -8.01 -11.34
CA CYS A 211 2.24 -7.30 -12.31
C CYS A 211 1.73 -7.41 -13.77
N PRO A 212 1.21 -8.55 -14.27
CA PRO A 212 0.56 -8.60 -15.58
C PRO A 212 -0.61 -7.60 -15.74
N HIS A 213 -1.33 -7.31 -14.66
CA HIS A 213 -2.43 -6.33 -14.68
C HIS A 213 -1.90 -4.90 -14.61
N ALA A 214 -0.86 -4.65 -13.82
CA ALA A 214 -0.16 -3.36 -13.80
C ALA A 214 0.49 -3.02 -15.16
N MET A 215 0.97 -4.05 -15.87
CA MET A 215 1.43 -3.94 -17.27
C MET A 215 0.28 -3.77 -18.29
N GLY A 216 -0.99 -3.88 -17.86
CA GLY A 216 -2.17 -3.84 -18.72
C GLY A 216 -2.24 -4.99 -19.72
N LEU A 217 -1.63 -6.13 -19.40
CA LEU A 217 -1.66 -7.33 -20.24
C LEU A 217 -2.90 -8.20 -19.97
N ARG A 218 -3.57 -8.02 -18.81
CA ARG A 218 -4.84 -8.69 -18.44
C ARG A 218 -5.64 -7.81 -17.46
N LEU A 219 -6.91 -8.17 -17.20
CA LEU A 219 -7.94 -7.58 -16.27
C LEU A 219 -8.14 -6.05 -16.24
N CYS A 220 -7.10 -5.25 -16.49
CA CYS A 220 -7.13 -3.89 -17.00
C CYS A 220 -7.07 -3.88 -18.53
N VAL A 221 -7.75 -4.79 -19.22
CA VAL A 221 -7.93 -4.68 -20.68
C VAL A 221 -9.40 -4.42 -20.94
N ASP A 222 -9.72 -3.70 -22.01
CA ASP A 222 -11.11 -3.47 -22.42
C ASP A 222 -11.88 -4.80 -22.48
N PRO A 223 -13.14 -4.85 -22.00
CA PRO A 223 -13.95 -6.06 -21.98
C PRO A 223 -14.25 -6.64 -23.37
#